data_AF-A0A3N5Q458-F1
#
_entry.id   AF-A0A3N5Q458-F1
#
_cell.length_a   1.000
_cell.length_b   1.000
_cell.length_c   1.000
_cell.angle_alpha   90.00
_cell.angle_beta   90.00
_cell.angle_gamma   90.00
#
_symmetry.space_group_name_H-M   'P 1'
#
loop_
_entity.id
_entity.type
_entity.pdbx_description
1 polymer ?
#
loop_
_entity_poly.entity_id
_entity_poly.type
_entity_poly.pdbx_seq_one_letter_code
_entity_poly.pdbx_strand_id
1 'polypeptide(L)'
;MRMGEYQMVRMSGLYTAIVTPFTADGAIDEVAFLKLVDAQIAGGVQGIVVSGSTGEGATTTLAEKERLWALAIERTAGRVQIIAGTGSNDTRATVEASIVAEKTGADAVLVVTPYYNKPT
;
A
#
# COMPACT_ATOMS: atom_id res chain seq x y z
N MET A 1 -29.01 3.02 -3.24
CA MET A 1 -27.55 3.27 -3.34
C MET A 1 -27.30 4.07 -4.59
N ARG A 2 -26.78 5.29 -4.48
CA ARG A 2 -26.32 6.03 -5.67
C ARG A 2 -24.96 5.44 -6.04
N MET A 3 -24.85 4.86 -7.23
CA MET A 3 -23.56 4.59 -7.86
C MET A 3 -22.84 5.93 -7.97
N GLY A 4 -21.92 6.22 -7.05
CA GLY A 4 -21.03 7.36 -7.15
C GLY A 4 -20.23 7.24 -8.45
N GLU A 5 -19.91 8.36 -9.07
CA GLU A 5 -19.03 8.40 -10.24
C GLU A 5 -17.68 7.77 -9.86
N TYR A 6 -17.41 6.56 -10.36
CA TYR A 6 -16.06 6.01 -10.30
C TYR A 6 -15.20 6.85 -11.23
N GLN A 7 -14.46 7.80 -10.66
CA GLN A 7 -13.40 8.51 -11.39
C GLN A 7 -12.34 7.47 -11.77
N MET A 8 -12.13 7.28 -13.07
CA MET A 8 -11.05 6.43 -13.57
C MET A 8 -9.71 7.00 -13.12
N VAL A 9 -9.05 6.35 -12.16
CA VAL A 9 -7.67 6.68 -11.76
C VAL A 9 -6.76 6.32 -12.93
N ARG A 10 -6.26 7.35 -13.63
CA ARG A 10 -5.31 7.14 -14.74
C ARG A 10 -3.93 6.86 -14.16
N MET A 11 -3.54 5.58 -14.15
CA MET A 11 -2.21 5.14 -13.74
C MET A 11 -1.26 5.08 -14.93
N SER A 12 -0.17 5.85 -14.90
CA SER A 12 0.86 5.83 -15.94
C SER A 12 2.19 6.34 -15.40
N GLY A 13 3.30 5.81 -15.90
CA GLY A 13 4.65 6.18 -15.46
C GLY A 13 5.27 5.13 -14.55
N LEU A 14 6.19 5.57 -13.69
CA LEU A 14 6.95 4.72 -12.78
C LEU A 14 6.28 4.64 -11.40
N TYR A 15 6.04 3.42 -10.93
CA TYR A 15 5.54 3.13 -9.59
C TYR A 15 6.52 2.22 -8.87
N THR A 16 6.98 2.63 -7.70
CA THR A 16 7.93 1.84 -6.90
C THR A 16 7.21 1.03 -5.85
N ALA A 17 7.44 -0.29 -5.83
CA ALA A 17 7.15 -1.11 -4.67
C ALA A 17 8.20 -0.83 -3.58
N ILE A 18 7.83 -0.03 -2.59
CA ILE A 18 8.74 0.42 -1.54
C ILE A 18 8.93 -0.70 -0.51
N VAL A 19 10.16 -0.82 0.01
CA VAL A 19 10.48 -1.75 1.10
C VAL A 19 9.92 -1.24 2.43
N THR A 20 9.69 -2.16 3.37
CA THR A 20 9.32 -1.83 4.75
C THR A 20 10.56 -1.96 5.62
N PRO A 21 11.19 -0.86 6.08
CA PRO A 21 12.32 -0.94 6.98
C PRO A 21 11.88 -1.31 8.39
N PHE A 22 12.68 -2.11 9.07
CA PHE A 22 12.46 -2.53 10.45
C PHE A 22 13.62 -2.11 11.35
N THR A 23 13.31 -1.81 12.61
CA THR A 23 14.28 -1.60 13.67
C THR A 23 14.92 -2.92 14.09
N ALA A 24 16.00 -2.86 14.88
CA ALA A 24 16.72 -4.06 15.33
C ALA A 24 15.87 -4.99 16.21
N ASP A 25 14.85 -4.47 16.89
CA ASP A 25 13.86 -5.20 17.67
C ASP A 25 12.64 -5.66 16.85
N GLY A 26 12.63 -5.41 15.54
CA GLY A 26 11.63 -5.92 14.60
C GLY A 26 10.36 -5.06 14.46
N ALA A 27 10.31 -3.88 15.09
CA ALA A 27 9.24 -2.92 14.85
C ALA A 27 9.45 -2.19 13.51
N ILE A 28 8.39 -1.58 12.95
CA ILE A 28 8.53 -0.72 11.76
C ILE A 28 9.43 0.48 12.10
N ASP A 29 10.45 0.72 11.29
CA ASP A 29 11.24 1.96 11.35
C ASP A 29 10.53 3.05 10.53
N GLU A 30 9.60 3.75 11.17
CA GLU A 30 8.81 4.80 10.53
C GLU A 30 9.68 5.94 9.98
N VAL A 31 10.77 6.28 10.68
CA VAL A 31 11.66 7.37 10.27
C VAL A 31 12.41 6.99 9.00
N ALA A 32 12.94 5.77 8.91
CA ALA A 32 13.56 5.27 7.69
C ALA A 32 12.54 5.15 6.56
N PHE A 33 11.33 4.66 6.84
CA PHE A 33 10.27 4.53 5.84
C PHE A 33 9.92 5.88 5.20
N LEU A 34 9.71 6.92 6.01
CA LEU A 34 9.40 8.26 5.51
C LEU A 34 10.54 8.86 4.68
N LYS A 35 11.80 8.62 5.06
CA LYS A 35 12.97 9.03 4.24
C LYS A 35 12.98 8.34 2.88
N LEU A 36 12.63 7.05 2.83
CA LEU A 36 12.52 6.33 1.57
C LEU A 36 11.38 6.87 0.71
N VAL A 37 10.22 7.19 1.31
CA VAL A 37 9.10 7.83 0.61
C VAL A 37 9.55 9.16 -0.02
N ASP A 38 10.22 10.02 0.74
CA ASP A 38 10.74 11.28 0.21
C ASP A 38 11.73 11.09 -0.94
N ALA A 39 12.61 10.08 -0.82
CA ALA A 39 13.56 9.76 -1.88
C ALA A 39 12.86 9.28 -3.16
N GLN A 40 11.78 8.49 -3.04
CA GLN A 40 10.96 8.10 -4.20
C GLN A 40 10.31 9.31 -4.88
N ILE A 41 9.70 10.20 -4.09
CA ILE A 41 9.09 11.44 -4.60
C ILE A 41 10.14 12.30 -5.31
N ALA A 42 11.31 12.50 -4.68
CA ALA A 42 12.41 13.26 -5.28
C ALA A 42 12.96 12.59 -6.56
N GLY A 43 12.89 11.27 -6.64
CA GLY A 43 13.22 10.49 -7.84
C GLY A 43 12.21 10.60 -8.98
N GLY A 44 11.07 11.29 -8.78
CA GLY A 44 10.09 11.55 -9.82
C GLY A 44 9.17 10.38 -10.14
N VAL A 45 8.91 9.48 -9.19
CA VAL A 45 7.88 8.43 -9.35
C VAL A 45 6.48 9.05 -9.46
N GLN A 46 5.56 8.36 -10.14
CA GLN A 46 4.15 8.75 -10.21
C GLN A 46 3.32 8.11 -9.10
N GLY A 47 3.82 7.05 -8.47
CA GLY A 47 3.23 6.48 -7.28
C GLY A 47 4.11 5.48 -6.55
N ILE A 48 3.62 5.08 -5.38
CA ILE A 48 4.30 4.17 -4.47
C ILE A 48 3.33 3.04 -4.10
N VAL A 49 3.77 1.81 -4.28
CA VAL A 49 3.06 0.62 -3.81
C VAL A 49 3.59 0.28 -2.43
N VAL A 50 2.72 0.34 -1.42
CA VAL A 50 3.06 0.11 -0.01
C VAL A 50 2.50 -1.24 0.44
N SER A 51 3.29 -2.03 1.15
CA SER A 51 2.92 -3.39 1.60
C SER A 51 2.62 -4.37 0.45
N GLY A 52 3.27 -4.20 -0.70
CA GLY A 52 3.37 -5.24 -1.74
C GLY A 52 4.36 -6.35 -1.34
N SER A 53 4.72 -7.25 -2.26
CA SER A 53 5.70 -8.30 -1.98
C SER A 53 7.07 -7.74 -1.55
N THR A 54 7.58 -6.73 -2.25
CA THR A 54 8.83 -6.03 -1.89
C THR A 54 8.72 -5.29 -0.56
N GLY A 55 7.52 -4.81 -0.22
CA GLY A 55 7.22 -4.17 1.05
C GLY A 55 6.83 -5.15 2.16
N GLU A 56 7.10 -6.45 1.97
CA GLU A 56 6.88 -7.49 2.99
C GLU A 56 5.42 -7.61 3.47
N GLY A 57 4.45 -7.30 2.58
CA GLY A 57 3.03 -7.36 2.93
C GLY A 57 2.52 -8.74 3.36
N ALA A 58 3.25 -9.82 3.09
CA ALA A 58 2.90 -11.16 3.56
C ALA A 58 3.32 -11.45 5.02
N THR A 59 4.21 -10.63 5.59
CA THR A 59 4.80 -10.85 6.93
C THR A 59 4.42 -9.76 7.95
N THR A 60 3.82 -8.66 7.49
CA THR A 60 3.25 -7.61 8.36
C THR A 60 1.78 -7.86 8.70
N THR A 61 1.38 -7.50 9.91
CA THR A 61 -0.02 -7.49 10.38
C THR A 61 -0.86 -6.41 9.68
N LEU A 62 -2.19 -6.50 9.77
CA LEU A 62 -3.08 -5.48 9.21
C LEU A 62 -2.85 -4.10 9.84
N ALA A 63 -2.63 -4.02 11.16
CA ALA A 63 -2.37 -2.77 11.86
C ALA A 63 -1.06 -2.10 11.39
N GLU A 64 -0.03 -2.90 11.16
CA GLU A 64 1.25 -2.42 10.59
C GLU A 64 1.07 -1.90 9.16
N LYS A 65 0.30 -2.60 8.33
CA LYS A 65 -0.03 -2.14 6.98
C LYS A 65 -0.80 -0.83 7.00
N GLU A 66 -1.84 -0.72 7.83
CA GLU A 66 -2.62 0.50 8.01
C GLU A 66 -1.73 1.67 8.43
N ARG A 67 -0.79 1.43 9.36
CA ARG A 67 0.17 2.44 9.78
C ARG A 67 1.07 2.89 8.63
N LEU A 68 1.62 1.97 7.84
CA LEU A 68 2.46 2.30 6.68
C LEU A 68 1.69 3.06 5.59
N TRP A 69 0.44 2.67 5.30
CA TRP A 69 -0.42 3.39 4.35
C TRP A 69 -0.68 4.82 4.84
N ALA A 70 -1.08 4.99 6.10
CA ALA A 70 -1.34 6.29 6.69
C ALA A 70 -0.11 7.20 6.64
N LEU A 71 1.06 6.69 7.03
CA LEU A 71 2.33 7.41 6.96
C LEU A 71 2.68 7.82 5.53
N ALA A 72 2.53 6.92 4.56
CA ALA A 72 2.81 7.20 3.17
C ALA A 72 1.86 8.26 2.60
N ILE A 73 0.55 8.15 2.86
CA ILE A 73 -0.48 9.09 2.38
C ILE A 73 -0.27 10.48 2.98
N GLU A 74 -0.07 10.55 4.30
CA GLU A 74 0.23 11.83 4.97
C GLU A 74 1.51 12.44 4.41
N ARG A 75 2.56 11.62 4.24
CA ARG A 75 3.85 12.11 3.76
C ARG A 75 3.79 12.55 2.31
N THR A 76 3.12 11.84 1.41
CA THR A 76 3.03 12.24 0.00
C THR A 76 2.20 13.50 -0.16
N ALA A 77 1.19 13.74 0.69
CA ALA A 77 0.32 14.90 0.63
C ALA A 77 -0.27 15.11 -0.79
N GLY A 78 -0.62 14.03 -1.47
CA GLY A 78 -1.19 14.04 -2.83
C GLY A 78 -0.18 14.29 -3.96
N ARG A 79 1.13 14.39 -3.69
CA ARG A 79 2.16 14.63 -4.72
C ARG A 79 2.35 13.45 -5.68
N VAL A 80 2.13 12.23 -5.19
CA VAL A 80 2.19 10.97 -5.96
C VAL A 80 1.09 10.04 -5.45
N GLN A 81 0.67 9.08 -6.28
CA GLN A 81 -0.39 8.13 -5.89
C GLN A 81 0.12 7.08 -4.90
N ILE A 82 -0.74 6.66 -3.98
CA ILE A 82 -0.49 5.54 -3.07
C ILE A 82 -1.36 4.35 -3.45
N ILE A 83 -0.69 3.21 -3.66
CA ILE A 83 -1.33 1.93 -3.95
C ILE A 83 -1.12 1.02 -2.72
N ALA A 84 -2.19 0.65 -2.05
CA ALA A 84 -2.14 -0.19 -0.85
C ALA A 84 -2.14 -1.68 -1.20
N GLY A 85 -1.13 -2.43 -0.75
CA GLY A 85 -1.06 -3.89 -0.89
C GLY A 85 -2.00 -4.60 0.08
N THR A 86 -3.20 -4.94 -0.39
CA THR A 86 -4.27 -5.54 0.44
C THR A 86 -4.53 -7.01 0.11
N GLY A 87 -4.09 -7.46 -1.06
CA GLY A 87 -4.32 -8.83 -1.53
C GLY A 87 -3.71 -9.90 -0.64
N SER A 88 -4.45 -10.98 -0.39
CA SER A 88 -3.98 -12.17 0.29
C SER A 88 -4.58 -13.44 -0.33
N ASN A 89 -4.25 -14.60 0.23
CA ASN A 89 -4.89 -15.87 -0.12
C ASN A 89 -6.25 -16.11 0.55
N ASP A 90 -6.68 -15.22 1.44
CA ASP A 90 -8.00 -15.22 2.07
C ASP A 90 -8.83 -14.06 1.52
N THR A 91 -9.93 -14.39 0.84
CA THR A 91 -10.85 -13.40 0.26
C THR A 91 -11.41 -12.44 1.31
N ARG A 92 -11.73 -12.94 2.51
CA ARG A 92 -12.31 -12.11 3.58
C ARG A 92 -11.28 -11.13 4.12
N ALA A 93 -10.06 -11.60 4.37
CA ALA A 93 -8.96 -10.74 4.82
C ALA A 93 -8.61 -9.68 3.75
N THR A 94 -8.67 -10.06 2.47
CA THR A 94 -8.46 -9.12 1.35
C THR A 94 -9.52 -8.03 1.32
N VAL A 95 -10.79 -8.38 1.51
CA VAL A 95 -11.90 -7.40 1.56
C VAL A 95 -11.75 -6.48 2.76
N GLU A 96 -11.48 -7.02 3.95
CA GLU A 96 -11.28 -6.24 5.17
C GLU A 96 -10.11 -5.24 5.01
N ALA A 97 -8.95 -5.72 4.54
CA ALA A 97 -7.79 -4.88 4.30
C ALA A 97 -8.06 -3.78 3.26
N SER A 98 -8.84 -4.10 2.21
CA SER A 98 -9.20 -3.12 1.18
C SER A 98 -10.13 -2.03 1.69
N ILE A 99 -11.08 -2.35 2.57
CA ILE A 99 -11.94 -1.36 3.22
C ILE A 99 -11.12 -0.46 4.16
N VAL A 100 -10.15 -1.01 4.89
CA VAL A 100 -9.25 -0.22 5.74
C VAL A 100 -8.37 0.70 4.88
N ALA A 101 -7.81 0.21 3.78
CA ALA A 101 -7.01 1.00 2.85
C ALA A 101 -7.81 2.17 2.24
N GLU A 102 -9.06 1.93 1.82
CA GLU A 102 -9.96 2.98 1.32
C GLU A 102 -10.18 4.06 2.39
N LYS A 103 -10.49 3.67 3.64
CA LYS A 103 -10.69 4.60 4.75
C LYS A 103 -9.45 5.43 5.09
N THR A 104 -8.26 4.89 4.82
CA THR A 104 -6.99 5.60 5.02
C THR A 104 -6.75 6.66 3.93
N GLY A 105 -7.45 6.56 2.80
CA GLY A 105 -7.33 7.48 1.66
C GLY A 105 -6.37 7.00 0.57
N ALA A 106 -6.11 5.69 0.46
CA ALA A 106 -5.32 5.14 -0.64
C ALA A 106 -6.02 5.36 -1.99
N ASP A 107 -5.26 5.70 -3.03
CA ASP A 107 -5.81 5.95 -4.38
C ASP A 107 -6.24 4.65 -5.08
N ALA A 108 -5.60 3.54 -4.74
CA ALA A 108 -5.91 2.22 -5.27
C ALA A 108 -5.43 1.11 -4.34
N VAL A 109 -5.88 -0.12 -4.63
CA VAL A 109 -5.42 -1.34 -3.96
C VAL A 109 -4.71 -2.27 -4.94
N LEU A 110 -3.61 -2.89 -4.48
CA LEU A 110 -2.95 -4.00 -5.16
C LEU A 110 -3.48 -5.32 -4.60
N VAL A 111 -4.19 -6.06 -5.45
CA VAL A 111 -4.82 -7.33 -5.10
C VAL A 111 -4.17 -8.45 -5.90
N VAL A 112 -3.41 -9.30 -5.20
CA VAL A 112 -2.88 -10.54 -5.77
C VAL A 112 -3.99 -11.60 -5.88
N THR A 113 -3.88 -12.52 -6.83
CA THR A 113 -4.72 -13.72 -6.83
C THR A 113 -4.39 -14.59 -5.60
N PRO A 114 -5.34 -15.41 -5.10
CA PRO A 114 -5.07 -16.26 -3.95
C PRO A 114 -3.88 -17.18 -4.19
N TYR A 115 -2.76 -16.90 -3.50
CA TYR A 115 -1.54 -17.69 -3.58
C TYR A 115 -1.64 -18.92 -2.70
N TYR A 116 -0.87 -19.97 -3.03
CA TYR A 116 -0.88 -21.28 -2.38
C TYR A 116 -2.19 -22.07 -2.57
N ASN A 117 -3.35 -21.48 -2.27
CA ASN A 117 -4.67 -22.08 -2.45
C ASN A 117 -5.26 -21.66 -3.80
N LYS A 118 -4.98 -22.44 -4.86
CA LYS A 118 -5.48 -22.13 -6.21
C LYS A 118 -7.02 -22.25 -6.26
N PRO A 119 -7.76 -21.16 -6.55
CA PRO A 119 -9.21 -21.20 -6.70
C PRO A 119 -9.62 -21.89 -8.01
N THR A 120 -10.87 -22.36 -8.07
CA THR A 120 -11.49 -23.03 -9.24
C THR A 120 -12.12 -22.05 -10.21
#